data_AF-A0AAW0YD32-F1
#
_entry.id   AF-A0AAW0YD32-F1
#
_cell.length_a   1.000
_cell.length_b   1.000
_cell.length_c   1.000
_cell.angle_alpha   90.00
_cell.angle_beta   90.00
_cell.angle_gamma   90.00
#
_symmetry.space_group_name_H-M   'P 1'
#
loop_
_entity.id
_entity.type
_entity.pdbx_description
1 polymer ?
#
loop_
_entity_poly.entity_id
_entity_poly.type
_entity_poly.pdbx_seq_one_letter_code
_entity_poly.pdbx_strand_id
1 'polypeptide(L)'
;MGKPKLNVLKENQKAVHPKSRKAKQISKKFYRELKMQKRRGESHAKLQFLGDKLAWFQENMDHQLEEFTPKDVIELIQKYIDRNLVEFEQIQLKHKIGGRTSRQHASREDHIRITHEREIKQFTGSGFETVDFLNPEALEIFKSWTGELRFLSNLKLRRFTKQFLESGVAAVPEECTTLHDVESDAKEMDDQTCDT
;
A
#
# COMPACT_ATOMS: atom_id res chain seq x y z
N MET A 1 -6.69 52.77 3.81
CA MET A 1 -6.91 51.51 4.56
C MET A 1 -8.37 51.07 4.40
N GLY A 2 -8.67 50.29 3.36
CA GLY A 2 -10.03 49.80 3.11
C GLY A 2 -10.31 48.54 3.92
N LYS A 3 -11.36 48.55 4.76
CA LYS A 3 -11.76 47.39 5.57
C LYS A 3 -12.21 46.24 4.65
N PRO A 4 -11.80 44.97 4.92
CA PRO A 4 -12.28 43.84 4.14
C PRO A 4 -13.79 43.61 4.38
N LYS A 5 -14.56 43.51 3.29
CA LYS A 5 -16.00 43.19 3.36
C LYS A 5 -16.18 41.72 3.72
N LEU A 6 -16.61 41.45 4.95
CA LEU A 6 -17.12 40.14 5.35
C LEU A 6 -18.44 39.88 4.61
N ASN A 7 -18.45 38.88 3.73
CA ASN A 7 -19.67 38.42 3.07
C ASN A 7 -20.53 37.65 4.08
N VAL A 8 -21.44 38.37 4.75
CA VAL A 8 -22.50 37.79 5.58
C VAL A 8 -23.31 36.82 4.71
N LEU A 9 -23.35 35.55 5.10
CA LEU A 9 -24.22 34.54 4.50
C LEU A 9 -25.67 35.03 4.67
N LYS A 10 -26.30 35.49 3.59
CA LYS A 10 -27.69 35.96 3.62
C LYS A 10 -28.59 34.82 4.10
N GLU A 11 -29.25 35.02 5.24
CA GLU A 11 -30.21 34.09 5.89
C GLU A 11 -31.41 33.69 5.01
N ASN A 12 -31.55 34.28 3.81
CA ASN A 12 -32.67 34.06 2.88
C ASN A 12 -32.22 33.47 1.52
N GLN A 13 -31.24 32.57 1.50
CA GLN A 13 -30.86 31.90 0.24
C GLN A 13 -31.91 30.84 -0.13
N LYS A 14 -32.80 31.18 -1.08
CA LYS A 14 -33.87 30.31 -1.59
C LYS A 14 -33.33 28.92 -1.95
N ALA A 15 -34.07 27.87 -1.59
CA ALA A 15 -33.76 26.50 -1.95
C ALA A 15 -33.51 26.39 -3.47
N VAL A 16 -32.37 25.82 -3.85
CA VAL A 16 -31.97 25.69 -5.24
C VAL A 16 -32.82 24.59 -5.88
N HIS A 17 -33.57 24.91 -6.94
CA HIS A 17 -34.36 23.89 -7.65
C HIS A 17 -33.43 22.78 -8.19
N PRO A 18 -33.77 21.48 -8.05
CA PRO A 18 -32.88 20.36 -8.39
C PRO A 18 -32.35 20.38 -9.83
N LYS A 19 -33.17 20.82 -10.80
CA LYS A 19 -32.78 20.89 -12.21
C LYS A 19 -32.08 22.20 -12.62
N SER A 20 -31.85 23.13 -11.69
CA SER A 20 -31.25 24.43 -12.01
C SER A 20 -29.76 24.32 -12.36
N ARG A 21 -29.23 25.30 -13.10
CA ARG A 21 -27.77 25.40 -13.40
C ARG A 21 -26.93 25.43 -12.11
N LYS A 22 -27.40 26.13 -11.08
CA LYS A 22 -26.73 26.20 -9.76
C LYS A 22 -26.70 24.84 -9.07
N ALA A 23 -27.79 24.07 -9.10
CA ALA A 23 -27.81 22.70 -8.57
C ALA A 23 -26.81 21.81 -9.32
N LYS A 24 -26.81 21.82 -10.66
CA LYS A 24 -25.85 21.06 -11.47
C LYS A 24 -24.39 21.40 -11.14
N GLN A 25 -24.08 22.69 -10.93
CA GLN A 25 -22.74 23.13 -10.53
C GLN A 25 -22.35 22.63 -9.13
N ILE A 26 -23.27 22.68 -8.16
CA ILE A 26 -23.05 22.16 -6.81
C ILE A 26 -22.81 20.65 -6.86
N SER A 27 -23.65 19.89 -7.57
CA SER A 27 -23.47 18.44 -7.75
C SER A 27 -22.12 18.13 -8.41
N LYS A 28 -21.72 18.85 -9.47
CA LYS A 28 -20.41 18.65 -10.12
C LYS A 28 -19.23 18.90 -9.16
N LYS A 29 -19.31 19.93 -8.33
CA LYS A 29 -18.30 20.21 -7.28
C LYS A 29 -18.25 19.09 -6.24
N PHE A 30 -19.41 18.66 -5.76
CA PHE A 30 -19.53 17.56 -4.79
C PHE A 30 -18.93 16.26 -5.33
N TYR A 31 -19.27 15.85 -6.56
CA TYR A 31 -18.70 14.65 -7.16
C TYR A 31 -17.18 14.74 -7.34
N ARG A 32 -16.66 15.92 -7.71
CA ARG A 32 -15.21 16.14 -7.79
C ARG A 32 -14.55 15.97 -6.42
N GLU A 33 -15.13 16.57 -5.38
CA GLU A 33 -14.63 16.45 -4.02
C GLU A 33 -14.67 15.01 -3.51
N LEU A 34 -15.78 14.31 -3.74
CA LEU A 34 -15.93 12.90 -3.39
C LEU A 34 -14.86 12.03 -4.08
N LYS A 35 -14.60 12.25 -5.38
CA LYS A 35 -13.53 11.55 -6.10
C LYS A 35 -12.14 11.85 -5.52
N MET A 36 -11.88 13.11 -5.17
CA MET A 36 -10.60 13.51 -4.56
C MET A 36 -10.42 12.93 -3.16
N GLN A 37 -11.47 12.93 -2.32
CA GLN A 37 -11.44 12.30 -1.01
C GLN A 37 -11.22 10.79 -1.12
N LYS A 38 -11.89 10.11 -2.05
CA LYS A 38 -11.68 8.68 -2.32
C LYS A 38 -10.22 8.38 -2.69
N ARG A 39 -9.65 9.15 -3.64
CA ARG A 39 -8.24 8.99 -4.05
C ARG A 39 -7.26 9.22 -2.90
N ARG A 40 -7.51 10.22 -2.05
CA ARG A 40 -6.71 10.48 -0.84
C ARG A 40 -6.81 9.31 0.14
N GLY A 41 -8.01 8.78 0.37
CA GLY A 41 -8.25 7.62 1.22
C GLY A 41 -7.53 6.37 0.71
N GLU A 42 -7.62 6.07 -0.59
CA GLU A 42 -6.91 4.95 -1.21
C GLU A 42 -5.38 5.10 -1.09
N SER A 43 -4.84 6.30 -1.32
CA SER A 43 -3.42 6.58 -1.15
C SER A 43 -2.98 6.41 0.31
N HIS A 44 -3.77 6.91 1.26
CA HIS A 44 -3.50 6.77 2.68
C HIS A 44 -3.56 5.31 3.11
N ALA A 45 -4.52 4.53 2.62
CA ALA A 45 -4.62 3.10 2.93
C ALA A 45 -3.41 2.31 2.44
N LYS A 46 -2.88 2.63 1.25
CA LYS A 46 -1.63 2.03 0.74
C LYS A 46 -0.44 2.39 1.62
N LEU A 47 -0.34 3.66 2.03
CA LEU A 47 0.74 4.14 2.89
C LEU A 47 0.67 3.50 4.27
N GLN A 48 -0.53 3.37 4.84
CA GLN A 48 -0.76 2.68 6.10
C GLN A 48 -0.34 1.21 6.01
N PHE A 49 -0.78 0.50 4.97
CA PHE A 49 -0.41 -0.90 4.77
C PHE A 49 1.11 -1.09 4.70
N LEU A 50 1.81 -0.19 3.98
CA LEU A 50 3.27 -0.21 3.93
C LEU A 50 3.89 0.09 5.30
N GLY A 51 3.38 1.09 6.01
CA GLY A 51 3.83 1.44 7.36
C GLY A 51 3.67 0.28 8.33
N ASP A 52 2.50 -0.34 8.38
CA ASP A 52 2.21 -1.49 9.25
C ASP A 52 3.14 -2.68 8.92
N LYS A 53 3.36 -2.92 7.62
CA LYS A 53 4.29 -3.95 7.15
C LYS A 53 5.71 -3.68 7.65
N LEU A 54 6.20 -2.45 7.50
CA LEU A 54 7.54 -2.07 7.93
C LEU A 54 7.68 -2.05 9.45
N ALA A 55 6.66 -1.62 10.17
CA ALA A 55 6.65 -1.67 11.63
C ALA A 55 6.80 -3.12 12.13
N TRP A 56 6.10 -4.07 11.51
CA TRP A 56 6.28 -5.49 11.83
C TRP A 56 7.73 -5.93 11.63
N PHE A 57 8.38 -5.54 10.52
CA PHE A 57 9.77 -5.89 10.25
C PHE A 57 10.71 -5.29 11.30
N GLN A 58 10.48 -4.03 11.68
CA GLN A 58 11.28 -3.36 12.71
C GLN A 58 11.14 -4.07 14.08
N GLU A 59 9.96 -4.53 14.45
CA GLU A 59 9.71 -5.23 15.72
C GLU A 59 10.29 -6.66 15.74
N ASN A 60 10.44 -7.29 14.57
CA ASN A 60 10.80 -8.71 14.45
C ASN A 60 12.22 -8.96 13.93
N MET A 61 12.94 -7.91 13.54
CA MET A 61 14.35 -7.96 13.16
C MET A 61 15.26 -8.00 14.38
N ASP A 62 16.48 -8.49 14.21
CA ASP A 62 17.51 -8.37 15.23
C ASP A 62 18.15 -6.97 15.16
N HIS A 63 17.94 -6.16 16.19
CA HIS A 63 18.52 -4.82 16.29
C HIS A 63 20.03 -4.82 16.53
N GLN A 64 20.59 -5.93 17.04
CA GLN A 64 22.02 -6.06 17.34
C GLN A 64 22.85 -6.32 16.08
N LEU A 65 22.25 -6.85 15.01
CA LEU A 65 22.94 -7.08 13.74
C LEU A 65 23.18 -5.76 13.02
N GLU A 66 24.45 -5.47 12.71
CA GLU A 66 24.84 -4.30 11.90
C GLU A 66 24.60 -4.54 10.40
N GLU A 67 24.68 -5.79 9.95
CA GLU A 67 24.47 -6.19 8.55
C GLU A 67 23.62 -7.46 8.49
N PHE A 68 22.70 -7.52 7.52
CA PHE A 68 21.92 -8.73 7.24
C PHE A 68 22.52 -9.49 6.08
N THR A 69 22.69 -10.80 6.25
CA THR A 69 23.04 -11.67 5.12
C THR A 69 21.81 -11.97 4.27
N PRO A 70 21.95 -12.36 2.99
CA PRO A 70 20.81 -12.77 2.17
C PRO A 70 19.96 -13.88 2.81
N LYS A 71 20.58 -14.77 3.59
CA LYS A 71 19.87 -15.82 4.34
C LYS A 71 18.99 -15.24 5.44
N ASP A 72 19.52 -14.30 6.22
CA ASP A 72 18.77 -13.63 7.29
C ASP A 72 17.55 -12.89 6.71
N VAL A 73 17.72 -12.27 5.53
CA VAL A 73 16.61 -11.60 4.81
C VAL A 73 15.55 -12.62 4.38
N ILE A 74 15.95 -13.79 3.84
CA ILE A 74 15.00 -14.86 3.49
C ILE A 74 14.22 -15.30 4.73
N GLU A 75 14.91 -15.56 5.84
CA GLU A 75 14.28 -16.02 7.08
C GLU A 75 13.33 -14.97 7.65
N LEU A 76 13.73 -13.70 7.64
CA LEU A 76 12.90 -12.60 8.13
C LEU A 76 11.64 -12.39 7.25
N ILE A 77 11.77 -12.46 5.93
CA ILE A 77 10.62 -12.41 5.00
C ILE A 77 9.71 -13.63 5.20
N GLN A 78 10.27 -14.82 5.34
CA GLN A 78 9.49 -16.04 5.57
C GLN A 78 8.71 -15.96 6.89
N LYS A 79 9.35 -15.47 7.96
CA LYS A 79 8.70 -15.20 9.25
C LYS A 79 7.55 -14.20 9.10
N TYR A 80 7.69 -13.18 8.26
CA TYR A 80 6.60 -12.24 7.96
C TYR A 80 5.44 -12.95 7.28
N ILE A 81 5.71 -13.72 6.22
CA ILE A 81 4.68 -14.46 5.48
C ILE A 81 3.92 -15.39 6.42
N ASP A 82 4.62 -16.09 7.30
CA ASP A 82 4.06 -17.12 8.17
C ASP A 82 3.46 -16.58 9.48
N ARG A 83 3.45 -15.26 9.69
CA ARG A 83 3.04 -14.61 10.95
C ARG A 83 1.64 -14.98 11.46
N ASN A 84 0.73 -15.40 10.57
CA ASN A 84 -0.65 -15.80 10.90
C ASN A 84 -0.91 -17.32 10.78
N LEU A 85 0.10 -18.14 10.52
CA LEU A 85 -0.10 -19.59 10.36
C LEU A 85 -0.62 -20.26 11.64
N VAL A 86 -0.14 -19.84 12.80
CA VAL A 86 -0.62 -20.36 14.10
C VAL A 86 -2.13 -20.11 14.28
N GLU A 87 -2.59 -18.90 13.95
CA GLU A 87 -4.02 -18.55 14.00
C GLU A 87 -4.83 -19.40 13.00
N PHE A 88 -4.30 -19.58 11.78
CA PHE A 88 -4.93 -20.37 10.74
C PHE A 88 -5.11 -21.84 11.17
N GLU A 89 -4.08 -22.45 11.74
CA GLU A 89 -4.13 -23.82 12.26
C GLU A 89 -5.16 -23.98 13.39
N GLN A 90 -5.24 -23.00 14.30
CA GLN A 90 -6.25 -23.00 15.36
C GLN A 90 -7.67 -22.95 14.80
N ILE A 91 -7.93 -22.13 13.78
CA ILE A 91 -9.24 -22.06 13.12
C ILE A 91 -9.57 -23.40 12.44
N GLN A 92 -8.61 -23.99 11.71
CA GLN A 92 -8.80 -25.29 11.08
C GLN A 92 -9.08 -26.41 12.09
N LEU A 93 -8.39 -26.42 13.23
CA LEU A 93 -8.61 -27.40 14.27
C LEU A 93 -10.03 -27.30 14.85
N LYS A 94 -10.50 -26.07 15.10
CA LYS A 94 -11.88 -25.83 15.56
C LYS A 94 -12.92 -26.34 14.56
N HIS A 95 -12.68 -26.21 13.25
CA HIS A 95 -13.57 -26.77 12.22
C HIS A 95 -13.57 -28.29 12.23
N LYS A 96 -12.42 -28.94 12.46
CA LYS A 96 -12.32 -30.41 12.53
C LYS A 96 -13.06 -30.98 13.74
N ILE A 97 -13.10 -30.24 14.86
CA ILE A 97 -13.78 -30.66 16.10
C ILE A 97 -15.28 -30.34 16.05
N GLY A 98 -15.64 -29.21 15.44
CA GLY A 98 -16.99 -28.63 15.46
C GLY A 98 -17.98 -29.22 14.44
N GLY A 99 -18.17 -30.54 14.43
CA GLY A 99 -19.30 -31.27 13.82
C GLY A 99 -20.00 -30.65 12.58
N ARG A 100 -21.34 -30.74 12.52
CA ARG A 100 -22.19 -30.19 11.43
C ARG A 100 -22.54 -28.71 11.64
N THR A 101 -21.67 -27.93 12.26
CA THR A 101 -21.89 -26.49 12.47
C THR A 101 -21.29 -25.66 11.34
N SER A 102 -21.90 -24.52 11.04
CA SER A 102 -21.40 -23.56 10.03
C SER A 102 -19.93 -23.21 10.28
N ARG A 103 -19.15 -22.95 9.21
CA ARG A 103 -17.71 -22.60 9.28
C ARG A 103 -17.50 -21.27 10.02
N GLN A 104 -17.45 -21.33 11.35
CA GLN A 104 -17.15 -20.16 12.19
C GLN A 104 -15.81 -19.57 11.76
N HIS A 105 -15.70 -18.26 11.63
CA HIS A 105 -14.48 -17.58 11.17
C HIS A 105 -14.07 -17.85 9.70
N ALA A 106 -14.96 -18.34 8.83
CA ALA A 106 -14.66 -18.55 7.40
C ALA A 106 -14.04 -17.30 6.72
N SER A 107 -14.58 -16.11 6.98
CA SER A 107 -14.05 -14.86 6.40
C SER A 107 -12.61 -14.56 6.84
N ARG A 108 -12.27 -14.84 8.10
CA ARG A 108 -10.91 -14.62 8.62
C ARG A 108 -9.95 -15.67 8.07
N GLU A 109 -10.39 -16.92 8.03
CA GLU A 109 -9.64 -18.04 7.45
C GLU A 109 -9.29 -17.76 5.98
N ASP A 110 -10.27 -17.36 5.18
CA ASP A 110 -10.06 -17.06 3.76
C ASP A 110 -9.17 -15.81 3.59
N HIS A 111 -9.29 -14.80 4.45
CA HIS A 111 -8.41 -13.63 4.43
C HIS A 111 -6.95 -14.00 4.71
N ILE A 112 -6.68 -14.83 5.72
CA ILE A 112 -5.32 -15.29 6.03
C ILE A 112 -4.77 -16.11 4.85
N ARG A 113 -5.56 -17.06 4.33
CA ARG A 113 -5.16 -17.91 3.21
C ARG A 113 -4.82 -17.09 1.96
N ILE A 114 -5.71 -16.18 1.56
CA ILE A 114 -5.51 -15.31 0.38
C ILE A 114 -4.28 -14.41 0.56
N THR A 115 -4.07 -13.88 1.76
CA THR A 115 -2.93 -13.01 2.06
C THR A 115 -1.63 -13.79 2.02
N HIS A 116 -1.57 -14.95 2.66
CA HIS A 116 -0.41 -15.85 2.67
C HIS A 116 -0.02 -16.28 1.26
N GLU A 117 -0.99 -16.77 0.47
CA GLU A 117 -0.75 -17.15 -0.93
C GLU A 117 -0.25 -15.99 -1.78
N ARG A 118 -0.80 -14.79 -1.58
CA ARG A 118 -0.36 -13.58 -2.30
C ARG A 118 1.08 -13.22 -1.96
N GLU A 119 1.43 -13.24 -0.68
CA GLU A 119 2.76 -12.90 -0.21
C GLU A 119 3.81 -13.92 -0.69
N ILE A 120 3.49 -15.22 -0.68
CA ILE A 120 4.34 -16.27 -1.28
C ILE A 120 4.54 -16.04 -2.78
N LYS A 121 3.46 -15.75 -3.51
CA LYS A 121 3.54 -15.46 -4.96
C LYS A 121 4.40 -14.23 -5.25
N GLN A 122 4.33 -13.20 -4.40
CA GLN A 122 5.19 -12.03 -4.51
C GLN A 122 6.66 -12.38 -4.26
N PHE A 123 6.96 -13.15 -3.22
CA PHE A 123 8.32 -13.50 -2.86
C PHE A 123 8.99 -14.44 -3.87
N THR A 124 8.24 -15.38 -4.43
CA THR A 124 8.76 -16.33 -5.43
C THR A 124 8.81 -15.75 -6.85
N GLY A 125 7.89 -14.84 -7.21
CA GLY A 125 7.75 -14.30 -8.57
C GLY A 125 8.17 -12.82 -8.69
N SER A 126 7.25 -11.91 -8.42
CA SER A 126 7.34 -10.48 -8.78
C SER A 126 8.32 -9.65 -7.93
N GLY A 127 8.79 -10.19 -6.81
CA GLY A 127 9.57 -9.49 -5.81
C GLY A 127 8.72 -8.93 -4.67
N PHE A 128 9.14 -9.26 -3.46
CA PHE A 128 8.58 -8.82 -2.20
C PHE A 128 9.22 -7.50 -1.77
N GLU A 129 8.42 -6.43 -1.72
CA GLU A 129 8.89 -5.07 -1.42
C GLU A 129 9.01 -4.83 0.08
N THR A 130 10.20 -4.44 0.55
CA THR A 130 10.50 -4.08 1.95
C THR A 130 11.73 -3.18 2.00
N VAL A 131 12.21 -2.79 3.18
CA VAL A 131 13.46 -2.03 3.34
C VAL A 131 14.64 -2.83 2.81
N ASP A 132 15.62 -2.13 2.21
CA ASP A 132 16.86 -2.77 1.78
C ASP A 132 17.74 -3.14 2.97
N PHE A 133 17.53 -4.36 3.51
CA PHE A 133 18.30 -4.89 4.63
C PHE A 133 19.77 -5.15 4.32
N LEU A 134 20.13 -5.27 3.03
CA LEU A 134 21.51 -5.52 2.61
C LEU A 134 22.36 -4.25 2.61
N ASN A 135 21.75 -3.08 2.73
CA ASN A 135 22.44 -1.80 2.79
C ASN A 135 22.49 -1.29 4.25
N PRO A 136 23.68 -1.16 4.85
CA PRO A 136 23.82 -0.73 6.25
C PRO A 136 23.28 0.68 6.50
N GLU A 137 23.42 1.61 5.54
CA GLU A 137 22.90 2.98 5.67
C GLU A 137 21.36 2.98 5.72
N ALA A 138 20.73 2.18 4.86
CA ALA A 138 19.27 2.05 4.84
C ALA A 138 18.77 1.40 6.14
N LEU A 139 19.51 0.42 6.66
CA LEU A 139 19.20 -0.26 7.90
C LEU A 139 19.29 0.67 9.11
N GLU A 140 20.31 1.53 9.19
CA GLU A 140 20.45 2.49 10.28
C GLU A 140 19.26 3.47 10.33
N ILE A 141 18.89 4.03 9.18
CA ILE A 141 17.70 4.90 9.06
C ILE A 141 16.46 4.13 9.50
N PHE A 142 16.31 2.88 9.05
CA PHE A 142 15.17 2.05 9.41
C PHE A 142 15.10 1.69 10.90
N LYS A 143 16.24 1.42 11.55
CA LYS A 143 16.30 1.21 13.01
C LYS A 143 15.83 2.43 13.79
N SER A 144 16.22 3.62 13.33
CA SER A 144 15.84 4.90 13.97
C SER A 144 14.41 5.37 13.65
N TRP A 145 13.72 4.70 12.73
CA TRP A 145 12.39 5.12 12.30
C TRP A 145 11.36 4.94 13.43
N THR A 146 10.56 5.97 13.69
CA THR A 146 9.61 6.00 14.82
C THR A 146 8.24 5.37 14.52
N GLY A 147 8.04 4.85 13.30
CA GLY A 147 6.73 4.39 12.83
C GLY A 147 5.87 5.49 12.19
N GLU A 148 6.36 6.73 12.12
CA GLU A 148 5.63 7.84 11.50
C GLU A 148 5.60 7.71 9.96
N LEU A 149 4.38 7.66 9.39
CA LEU A 149 4.15 7.48 7.96
C LEU A 149 4.76 8.57 7.06
N ARG A 150 4.98 9.78 7.60
CA ARG A 150 5.56 10.91 6.86
C ARG A 150 7.02 10.66 6.47
N PHE A 151 7.72 9.84 7.24
CA PHE A 151 9.13 9.52 7.00
C PHE A 151 9.33 8.26 6.16
N LEU A 152 8.26 7.60 5.71
CA LEU A 152 8.36 6.44 4.83
C LEU A 152 9.07 6.75 3.51
N SER A 153 9.00 7.99 3.02
CA SER A 153 9.74 8.42 1.82
C SER A 153 11.24 8.41 2.00
N ASN A 154 11.74 8.47 3.24
CA ASN A 154 13.17 8.49 3.53
C ASN A 154 13.76 7.08 3.57
N LEU A 155 12.92 6.04 3.66
CA LEU A 155 13.35 4.65 3.69
C LEU A 155 13.66 4.16 2.27
N LYS A 156 14.83 3.55 2.09
CA LYS A 156 15.19 2.90 0.84
C LYS A 156 14.49 1.54 0.77
N LEU A 157 13.49 1.43 -0.10
CA LEU A 157 12.75 0.20 -0.35
C LEU A 157 13.34 -0.57 -1.54
N ARG A 158 13.39 -1.89 -1.42
CA ARG A 158 13.86 -2.81 -2.45
C ARG A 158 12.91 -3.99 -2.59
N ARG A 159 12.82 -4.53 -3.80
CA ARG A 159 12.09 -5.78 -4.08
C ARG A 159 13.06 -6.96 -4.00
N PHE A 160 12.76 -7.92 -3.13
CA PHE A 160 13.51 -9.16 -3.02
C PHE A 160 12.74 -10.33 -3.61
N THR A 161 13.40 -11.12 -4.46
CA THR A 161 12.90 -12.43 -4.86
C THR A 161 13.69 -13.51 -4.15
N LYS A 162 13.03 -14.64 -3.86
CA LYS A 162 13.68 -15.79 -3.24
C LYS A 162 14.90 -16.26 -4.05
N GLN A 163 14.74 -16.35 -5.37
CA GLN A 163 15.81 -16.73 -6.29
C GLN A 163 17.02 -15.79 -6.23
N PHE A 164 16.79 -14.47 -6.14
CA PHE A 164 17.86 -13.48 -6.05
C PHE A 164 18.66 -13.60 -4.74
N LEU A 165 17.96 -13.79 -3.62
CA LEU A 165 18.63 -13.93 -2.32
C LEU A 165 19.37 -15.28 -2.20
N GLU A 166 18.85 -16.34 -2.82
CA GLU A 166 19.52 -17.64 -2.89
C GLU A 166 20.73 -17.63 -3.84
N SER A 167 20.64 -16.94 -4.98
CA SER A 167 21.73 -16.83 -5.96
C SER A 167 22.81 -15.83 -5.56
N GLY A 168 22.50 -14.85 -4.70
CA GLY A 168 23.44 -13.89 -4.13
C GLY A 168 24.54 -14.51 -3.25
N VAL A 169 24.48 -15.81 -2.96
CA VAL A 169 25.63 -16.59 -2.44
C VAL A 169 26.73 -16.76 -3.51
N ALA A 170 26.48 -16.42 -4.78
CA ALA A 170 27.40 -16.63 -5.90
C ALA A 170 27.71 -15.40 -6.79
N ALA A 171 27.08 -14.22 -6.64
CA ALA A 171 27.41 -13.05 -7.48
C ALA A 171 27.00 -11.70 -6.89
N VAL A 172 27.95 -10.75 -6.88
CA VAL A 172 27.79 -9.31 -6.59
C VAL A 172 27.60 -8.53 -7.93
N PRO A 173 27.21 -7.23 -7.96
CA PRO A 173 25.89 -6.78 -8.40
C PRO A 173 25.93 -5.87 -9.65
N GLU A 174 24.79 -5.67 -10.33
CA GLU A 174 24.58 -4.46 -11.15
C GLU A 174 23.38 -3.65 -10.63
N GLU A 175 23.65 -2.37 -10.39
CA GLU A 175 22.69 -1.33 -10.07
C GLU A 175 21.73 -1.11 -11.25
N CYS A 176 20.43 -1.00 -10.98
CA CYS A 176 19.49 -0.44 -11.96
C CYS A 176 18.99 0.91 -11.42
N THR A 177 19.66 1.96 -11.89
CA THR A 177 19.31 3.36 -11.66
C THR A 177 18.13 3.79 -12.54
N THR A 178 17.26 4.57 -11.90
CA THR A 178 16.39 5.64 -12.45
C THR A 178 15.29 5.28 -13.46
N LEU A 179 14.05 5.41 -12.95
CA LEU A 179 12.83 5.68 -13.71
C LEU A 179 13.01 6.91 -14.61
N HIS A 180 13.03 6.72 -15.92
CA HIS A 180 12.71 7.79 -16.87
C HIS A 180 11.23 7.68 -17.24
N ASP A 181 10.55 8.81 -17.13
CA ASP A 181 9.16 9.05 -17.50
C ASP A 181 8.88 8.58 -18.94
N VAL A 182 7.87 7.73 -19.10
CA VAL A 182 7.28 7.44 -20.41
C VAL A 182 6.14 8.43 -20.60
N GLU A 183 6.46 9.53 -21.29
CA GLU A 183 5.50 10.50 -21.78
C GLU A 183 4.61 9.82 -22.84
N SER A 184 3.34 9.64 -22.48
CA SER A 184 2.33 9.05 -23.35
C SER A 184 1.77 10.12 -24.30
N ASP A 185 2.22 10.07 -25.55
CA ASP A 185 1.75 10.93 -26.63
C ASP A 185 0.42 10.38 -27.19
N ALA A 186 -0.69 11.00 -26.81
CA ALA A 186 -2.01 10.70 -27.36
C ALA A 186 -2.30 11.65 -28.52
N LYS A 187 -2.09 11.18 -29.75
CA LYS A 187 -2.49 11.92 -30.95
C LYS A 187 -4.01 11.86 -31.16
N GLU A 188 -4.53 13.04 -31.49
CA GLU A 188 -5.91 13.38 -31.80
C GLU A 188 -6.55 12.44 -32.84
N MET A 189 -7.83 12.15 -32.63
CA MET A 189 -8.69 11.50 -33.61
C MET A 189 -9.75 12.53 -34.02
N ASP A 190 -9.71 12.93 -35.29
CA ASP A 190 -10.59 13.93 -35.91
C ASP A 190 -12.07 13.60 -35.73
N ASP A 191 -12.84 14.59 -35.29
CA ASP A 191 -14.30 14.53 -35.22
C ASP A 191 -14.88 15.05 -36.55
N GLN A 192 -15.17 14.12 -37.45
CA GLN A 192 -15.86 14.37 -38.71
C GLN A 192 -17.30 14.83 -38.40
N THR A 193 -17.58 16.09 -38.71
CA THR A 193 -18.93 16.64 -38.73
C THR A 193 -19.79 15.85 -39.72
N CYS A 194 -20.89 15.24 -39.26
CA CYS A 194 -22.01 14.87 -40.12
C CYS A 194 -23.26 15.62 -39.67
N ASP A 195 -23.76 16.40 -40.62
CA ASP A 195 -24.94 17.25 -40.59
C ASP A 195 -26.14 16.39 -40.99
N THR A 196 -27.19 16.29 -40.17
CA THR A 196 -28.56 15.97 -40.60
C THR A 196 -29.59 16.40 -39.56
#